data_AF-A0A1I5L5E3-F1
#
_entry.id   AF-A0A1I5L5E3-F1
#
_cell.length_a   1.000
_cell.length_b   1.000
_cell.length_c   1.000
_cell.angle_alpha   90.00
_cell.angle_beta   90.00
_cell.angle_gamma   90.00
#
_symmetry.space_group_name_H-M   'P 1'
#
loop_
_entity.id
_entity.type
_entity.pdbx_description
1 polymer ?
#
loop_
_entity_poly.entity_id
_entity_poly.type
_entity_poly.pdbx_seq_one_letter_code
_entity_poly.pdbx_strand_id
1 'polypeptide(L)'
;MNALTYFFITWFPVYLVEGRGLSLLEVGFVAALPALCGFAGGLAGGFASDALLRRGHSLTFARKLPSVVGMTLATSIALCSITDSSALIVAIMTLAFFGKGIGSLGWAITTDLAPPQATSFVGSTMNAFGNIAGIVTPIVIGYTVQATGSFDVALWFVAAHGALALVGLAVMGTIKRIRLDEPR
;
A
#
# COMPACT_ATOMS: atom_id res chain seq x y z
N MET A 1 3.61 0.87 -1.73
CA MET A 1 3.38 1.14 -0.30
C MET A 1 3.61 -0.13 0.53
N ASN A 2 4.85 -0.63 0.56
CA ASN A 2 5.19 -1.78 1.41
C ASN A 2 5.27 -1.38 2.89
N ALA A 3 5.60 -0.11 3.18
CA ALA A 3 5.59 0.47 4.52
C ALA A 3 4.31 0.15 5.31
N LEU A 4 3.13 0.27 4.71
CA LEU A 4 1.85 -0.06 5.36
C LEU A 4 1.76 -1.55 5.76
N THR A 5 2.29 -2.45 4.93
CA THR A 5 2.27 -3.90 5.22
C THR A 5 3.19 -4.25 6.36
N TYR A 6 4.39 -3.68 6.37
CA TYR A 6 5.35 -3.91 7.45
C TYR A 6 4.90 -3.25 8.75
N PHE A 7 4.33 -2.05 8.71
CA PHE A 7 3.70 -1.42 9.87
C PHE A 7 2.63 -2.34 10.47
N PHE A 8 1.77 -2.92 9.63
CA PHE A 8 0.71 -3.81 10.08
C PHE A 8 1.22 -5.11 10.72
N ILE A 9 2.28 -5.69 10.17
CA ILE A 9 2.83 -6.94 10.72
C ILE A 9 3.59 -6.68 12.02
N THR A 10 4.29 -5.55 12.13
CA THR A 10 5.25 -5.31 13.23
C THR A 10 4.68 -4.46 14.36
N TRP A 11 4.02 -3.36 14.04
CA TRP A 11 3.65 -2.33 15.00
C TRP A 11 2.14 -2.21 15.23
N PHE A 12 1.29 -2.71 14.34
CA PHE A 12 -0.15 -2.59 14.51
C PHE A 12 -0.71 -3.35 15.73
N PRO A 13 -0.32 -4.62 15.99
CA PRO A 13 -0.74 -5.29 17.22
C PRO A 13 -0.25 -4.55 18.47
N VAL A 14 1.00 -4.07 18.45
CA VAL A 14 1.60 -3.28 19.53
C VAL A 14 0.83 -1.98 19.74
N TYR A 15 0.45 -1.28 18.66
CA TYR A 15 -0.35 -0.06 18.72
C TYR A 15 -1.73 -0.28 19.35
N LEU A 16 -2.39 -1.41 19.04
CA LEU A 16 -3.69 -1.73 19.63
C LEU A 16 -3.57 -2.11 21.12
N VAL A 17 -2.53 -2.84 21.51
CA VAL A 17 -2.30 -3.25 22.91
C VAL A 17 -1.77 -2.08 23.75
N GLU A 18 -0.63 -1.49 23.38
CA GLU A 18 0.06 -0.47 24.18
C GLU A 18 -0.55 0.91 24.00
N GLY A 19 -0.92 1.28 22.77
CA GLY A 19 -1.45 2.61 22.47
C GLY A 19 -2.92 2.79 22.84
N ARG A 20 -3.71 1.70 22.88
CA ARG A 20 -5.17 1.75 23.07
C ARG A 20 -5.73 0.79 24.12
N GLY A 21 -4.89 -0.04 24.76
CA GLY A 21 -5.28 -0.86 25.90
C GLY A 21 -6.18 -2.06 25.58
N LEU A 22 -6.22 -2.52 24.32
CA LEU A 22 -7.00 -3.70 23.93
C LEU A 22 -6.35 -4.99 24.46
N SER A 23 -7.17 -5.99 24.78
CA SER A 23 -6.64 -7.30 25.18
C SER A 23 -6.01 -8.01 23.98
N LEU A 24 -4.99 -8.84 24.24
CA LEU A 24 -4.27 -9.57 23.19
C LEU A 24 -5.21 -10.46 22.34
N LEU A 25 -6.26 -11.02 22.96
CA LEU A 25 -7.26 -11.84 22.28
C LEU A 25 -8.09 -11.02 21.29
N GLU A 26 -8.56 -9.83 21.70
CA GLU A 26 -9.31 -8.93 20.84
C GLU A 26 -8.45 -8.45 19.66
N VAL A 27 -7.16 -8.16 19.91
CA VAL A 27 -6.21 -7.75 18.86
C VAL A 27 -6.04 -8.82 17.78
N GLY A 28 -6.03 -10.10 18.16
CA GLY A 28 -5.93 -11.20 17.19
C GLY A 28 -7.11 -11.22 16.20
N PHE A 29 -8.34 -11.10 16.70
CA PHE A 29 -9.53 -11.06 15.84
C PHE A 29 -9.64 -9.76 15.04
N VAL A 30 -9.30 -8.64 15.68
CA VAL A 30 -9.34 -7.31 15.06
C VAL A 30 -8.30 -7.19 13.95
N ALA A 31 -7.10 -7.76 14.11
CA ALA A 31 -6.08 -7.76 13.07
C ALA A 31 -6.44 -8.68 11.89
N ALA A 32 -7.28 -9.70 12.07
CA ALA A 32 -7.73 -10.51 10.93
C ALA A 32 -8.56 -9.69 9.93
N LEU A 33 -9.32 -8.69 10.39
CA LEU A 33 -10.23 -7.88 9.55
C LEU A 33 -9.49 -7.09 8.45
N PRO A 34 -8.48 -6.24 8.75
CA PRO A 34 -7.72 -5.56 7.70
C PRO A 34 -7.01 -6.51 6.74
N ALA A 35 -6.52 -7.66 7.22
CA ALA A 35 -5.86 -8.64 6.37
C ALA A 35 -6.82 -9.23 5.33
N LEU A 36 -8.01 -9.66 5.76
CA LEU A 36 -9.06 -10.19 4.89
C LEU A 36 -9.57 -9.13 3.91
N CYS A 37 -9.78 -7.90 4.37
CA CYS A 37 -10.18 -6.80 3.50
C CYS A 37 -9.07 -6.43 2.51
N GLY A 38 -7.80 -6.46 2.90
CA GLY A 38 -6.68 -6.27 1.97
C GLY A 38 -6.67 -7.31 0.84
N PHE A 39 -6.94 -8.58 1.17
CA PHE A 39 -7.09 -9.65 0.18
C PHE A 39 -8.28 -9.41 -0.76
N ALA A 40 -9.46 -9.11 -0.21
CA ALA A 40 -10.65 -8.80 -0.99
C ALA A 40 -10.45 -7.57 -1.89
N GLY A 41 -9.75 -6.55 -1.39
CA GLY A 41 -9.38 -5.35 -2.15
C GLY A 41 -8.45 -5.68 -3.33
N GLY A 42 -7.50 -6.59 -3.16
CA GLY A 42 -6.65 -7.09 -4.24
C GLY A 42 -7.43 -7.73 -5.38
N LEU A 43 -8.38 -8.62 -5.03
CA LEU A 43 -9.28 -9.23 -6.01
C LEU A 43 -10.13 -8.18 -6.71
N ALA A 44 -10.73 -7.26 -5.95
CA ALA A 44 -11.56 -6.19 -6.48
C ALA A 44 -10.77 -5.26 -7.42
N GLY A 45 -9.52 -4.93 -7.09
CA GLY A 45 -8.63 -4.12 -7.94
C GLY A 45 -8.30 -4.81 -9.27
N GLY A 46 -8.03 -6.12 -9.22
CA GLY A 46 -7.83 -6.95 -10.41
C GLY A 46 -9.07 -6.99 -11.30
N PHE A 47 -10.23 -7.35 -10.73
CA PHE A 47 -11.50 -7.39 -11.47
C PHE A 47 -11.90 -6.02 -12.03
N ALA A 48 -11.72 -4.95 -11.27
CA ALA A 48 -12.02 -3.59 -11.73
C ALA A 48 -11.12 -3.20 -12.91
N SER A 49 -9.83 -3.50 -12.83
CA SER A 49 -8.89 -3.25 -13.92
C SER A 49 -9.22 -4.05 -15.16
N ASP A 50 -9.54 -5.34 -15.02
CA ASP A 50 -9.87 -6.21 -16.15
C ASP A 50 -11.22 -5.82 -16.77
N ALA A 51 -12.19 -5.39 -15.96
CA ALA A 51 -13.47 -4.87 -16.44
C ALA A 51 -13.29 -3.58 -17.26
N LEU A 52 -12.40 -2.68 -16.83
CA LEU A 52 -12.05 -1.45 -17.57
C LEU A 52 -11.40 -1.79 -18.92
N LEU A 53 -10.52 -2.79 -18.96
CA LEU A 53 -9.92 -3.27 -20.22
C LEU A 53 -10.97 -3.86 -21.16
N ARG A 54 -11.88 -4.70 -20.65
CA ARG A 54 -12.97 -5.30 -21.44
C ARG A 54 -13.94 -4.27 -22.00
N ARG A 55 -14.09 -3.11 -21.35
CA ARG A 55 -14.90 -1.97 -21.80
C ARG A 55 -14.21 -1.11 -22.86
N GLY A 56 -12.99 -1.46 -23.28
CA GLY A 56 -12.27 -0.75 -24.34
C GLY A 56 -11.49 0.48 -23.86
N HIS A 57 -11.32 0.68 -22.55
CA HIS A 57 -10.45 1.74 -22.05
C HIS A 57 -8.96 1.40 -22.26
N SER A 58 -8.12 2.44 -22.35
CA SER A 58 -6.67 2.26 -22.50
C SER A 58 -6.07 1.53 -21.29
N LEU A 59 -5.01 0.76 -21.52
CA LEU A 59 -4.26 0.05 -20.47
C LEU A 59 -3.79 1.01 -19.36
N THR A 60 -3.39 2.22 -19.74
CA THR A 60 -3.01 3.28 -18.80
C THR A 60 -4.17 3.64 -17.88
N PHE A 61 -5.36 3.88 -18.42
CA PHE A 61 -6.53 4.25 -17.61
C PHE A 61 -7.01 3.09 -16.75
N ALA A 62 -7.08 1.89 -17.32
CA ALA A 62 -7.56 0.69 -16.62
C ALA A 62 -6.70 0.31 -15.42
N ARG A 63 -5.38 0.54 -15.49
CA ARG A 63 -4.44 0.26 -14.39
C ARG A 63 -4.29 1.45 -13.44
N LYS A 64 -4.22 2.69 -13.94
CA LYS A 64 -4.04 3.87 -13.08
C LYS A 64 -5.26 4.20 -12.23
N LEU A 65 -6.48 4.07 -12.76
CA LEU A 65 -7.68 4.46 -12.01
C LEU A 65 -7.85 3.66 -10.71
N PRO A 66 -7.79 2.30 -10.72
CA PRO A 66 -7.83 1.53 -9.48
C PRO A 66 -6.62 1.83 -8.58
N SER A 67 -5.42 2.03 -9.15
CA SER A 67 -4.23 2.39 -8.38
C SER A 67 -4.34 3.73 -7.64
N VAL A 68 -4.89 4.76 -8.28
CA VAL A 68 -5.11 6.07 -7.66
C VAL A 68 -6.18 5.96 -6.57
N VAL A 69 -7.32 5.35 -6.87
CA VAL A 69 -8.41 5.16 -5.89
C VAL A 69 -7.91 4.38 -4.67
N GLY A 70 -7.18 3.28 -4.91
CA GLY A 70 -6.63 2.44 -3.85
C GLY A 70 -5.60 3.18 -2.98
N MET A 71 -4.71 3.96 -3.58
CA MET A 71 -3.69 4.69 -2.84
C MET A 71 -4.26 5.88 -2.05
N THR A 72 -5.29 6.55 -2.58
CA THR A 72 -6.05 7.57 -1.84
C THR A 72 -6.73 6.95 -0.63
N LEU A 73 -7.39 5.81 -0.79
CA LEU A 73 -7.99 5.07 0.33
C LEU A 73 -6.93 4.62 1.34
N ALA A 74 -5.75 4.19 0.89
CA ALA A 74 -4.66 3.82 1.79
C ALA A 74 -4.10 5.02 2.59
N THR A 75 -4.16 6.23 2.03
CA THR A 75 -3.73 7.48 2.70
C THR A 75 -4.70 7.90 3.81
N SER A 76 -5.93 7.36 3.85
CA SER A 76 -6.88 7.59 4.95
C SER A 76 -6.38 7.14 6.32
N ILE A 77 -5.28 6.36 6.39
CA ILE A 77 -4.58 6.03 7.63
C ILE A 77 -4.23 7.24 8.50
N ALA A 78 -4.01 8.42 7.89
CA ALA A 78 -3.78 9.66 8.64
C ALA A 78 -4.96 10.01 9.57
N LEU A 79 -6.19 9.61 9.22
CA LEU A 79 -7.40 9.87 10.01
C LEU A 79 -7.40 9.10 11.34
N CYS A 80 -6.53 8.10 11.52
CA CYS A 80 -6.34 7.43 12.81
C CYS A 80 -5.68 8.35 13.85
N SER A 81 -4.95 9.39 13.43
CA SER A 81 -4.29 10.34 14.35
C SER A 81 -5.27 11.35 14.98
N ILE A 82 -6.43 11.56 14.36
CA ILE A 82 -7.45 12.51 14.84
C ILE A 82 -8.60 11.81 15.58
N THR A 83 -8.51 10.50 15.75
CA THR A 83 -9.59 9.65 16.24
C THR A 83 -9.16 8.91 17.49
N ASP A 84 -9.97 8.99 18.55
CA ASP A 84 -9.70 8.27 19.80
C ASP A 84 -10.48 6.96 19.97
N SER A 85 -11.47 6.71 19.11
CA SER A 85 -12.27 5.50 19.15
C SER A 85 -11.52 4.32 18.51
N SER A 86 -11.24 3.29 19.31
CA SER A 86 -10.61 2.04 18.87
C SER A 86 -11.37 1.38 17.71
N ALA A 87 -12.71 1.39 17.75
CA ALA A 87 -13.55 0.83 16.68
C ALA A 87 -13.38 1.59 15.36
N LEU A 88 -13.29 2.91 15.42
CA LEU A 88 -13.14 3.75 14.24
C LEU A 88 -11.74 3.63 13.63
N ILE A 89 -10.70 3.49 14.46
CA ILE A 89 -9.33 3.19 14.01
C ILE A 89 -9.31 1.86 13.24
N VAL A 90 -9.93 0.81 13.78
CA VAL A 90 -10.00 -0.50 13.12
C VAL A 90 -10.73 -0.38 11.78
N ALA A 91 -11.81 0.38 11.71
CA ALA A 91 -12.53 0.62 10.46
C ALA A 91 -11.65 1.37 9.43
N ILE A 92 -10.96 2.42 9.85
CA ILE A 92 -10.04 3.20 8.98
C ILE A 92 -8.88 2.32 8.51
N MET A 93 -8.28 1.53 9.40
CA MET A 93 -7.21 0.57 9.07
C MET A 93 -7.68 -0.47 8.05
N THR A 94 -8.87 -1.02 8.27
CA THR A 94 -9.48 -2.01 7.37
C THR A 94 -9.71 -1.41 5.99
N LEU A 95 -10.21 -0.17 5.94
CA LEU A 95 -10.41 0.58 4.70
C LEU A 95 -9.09 0.91 4.01
N ALA A 96 -8.06 1.33 4.76
CA ALA A 96 -6.74 1.62 4.22
C ALA A 96 -6.07 0.37 3.63
N PHE A 97 -6.22 -0.78 4.28
CA PHE A 97 -5.74 -2.07 3.76
C PHE A 97 -6.50 -2.52 2.52
N PHE A 98 -7.83 -2.37 2.51
CA PHE A 98 -8.65 -2.62 1.32
C PHE A 98 -8.21 -1.75 0.15
N GLY A 99 -8.00 -0.45 0.39
CA GLY A 99 -7.47 0.50 -0.59
C GLY A 99 -6.10 0.09 -1.12
N LYS A 100 -5.17 -0.27 -0.24
CA LYS A 100 -3.85 -0.80 -0.61
C LYS A 100 -3.98 -2.08 -1.46
N GLY A 101 -4.95 -2.94 -1.15
CA GLY A 101 -5.31 -4.10 -1.95
C GLY A 101 -5.71 -3.70 -3.37
N ILE A 102 -6.69 -2.81 -3.52
CA ILE A 102 -7.13 -2.32 -4.84
C ILE A 102 -5.96 -1.69 -5.62
N GLY A 103 -5.11 -0.94 -4.92
CA GLY A 103 -3.99 -0.25 -5.51
C GLY A 103 -2.80 -1.15 -5.88
N SER A 104 -2.84 -2.43 -5.54
CA SER A 104 -1.76 -3.41 -5.71
C SER A 104 -1.52 -3.85 -7.17
N LEU A 105 -1.92 -3.04 -8.16
CA LEU A 105 -1.65 -3.28 -9.59
C LEU A 105 -0.22 -2.87 -10.00
N GLY A 106 0.61 -2.40 -9.07
CA GLY A 106 1.98 -1.95 -9.36
C GLY A 106 2.83 -3.00 -10.08
N TRP A 107 2.69 -4.28 -9.71
CA TRP A 107 3.37 -5.39 -10.38
C TRP A 107 2.91 -5.61 -11.83
N ALA A 108 1.62 -5.41 -12.10
CA ALA A 108 1.10 -5.49 -13.46
C ALA A 108 1.63 -4.31 -14.31
N ILE A 109 1.58 -3.09 -13.76
CA ILE A 109 2.07 -1.88 -14.43
C ILE A 109 3.54 -2.00 -14.83
N THR A 110 4.40 -2.52 -13.94
CA THR A 110 5.83 -2.64 -14.24
C THR A 110 6.14 -3.76 -15.23
N THR A 111 5.39 -4.86 -15.18
CA THR A 111 5.49 -5.93 -16.18
C THR A 111 5.03 -5.47 -17.56
N ASP A 112 3.99 -4.63 -17.62
CA ASP A 112 3.47 -4.02 -18.84
C ASP A 112 4.46 -3.00 -19.45
N LEU A 113 5.23 -2.31 -18.60
CA LEU A 113 6.26 -1.34 -19.01
C LEU A 113 7.56 -2.01 -19.46
N ALA A 114 7.95 -3.10 -18.81
CA ALA A 114 9.25 -3.72 -19.00
C ALA A 114 9.40 -4.42 -20.38
N PRO A 115 10.58 -4.31 -21.02
CA PRO A 115 10.90 -5.12 -22.18
C PRO A 115 11.01 -6.59 -21.77
N PRO A 116 10.63 -7.56 -22.62
CA PRO A 116 10.66 -8.99 -22.29
C PRO A 116 12.00 -9.46 -21.70
N GLN A 117 13.10 -8.89 -22.20
CA GLN A 117 14.48 -9.20 -21.79
C GLN A 117 14.84 -8.66 -20.39
N ALA A 118 14.16 -7.63 -19.91
CA ALA A 118 14.44 -6.98 -18.62
C ALA A 118 13.30 -7.08 -17.60
N THR A 119 12.22 -7.81 -17.90
CA THR A 119 11.10 -8.03 -16.95
C THR A 119 11.58 -8.53 -15.59
N SER A 120 12.51 -9.50 -15.58
CA SER A 120 13.09 -10.04 -14.36
C SER A 120 13.92 -9.01 -13.58
N PHE A 121 14.64 -8.13 -14.29
CA PHE A 121 15.44 -7.06 -13.68
C PHE A 121 14.56 -5.96 -13.08
N VAL A 122 13.48 -5.57 -13.76
CA VAL A 122 12.51 -4.60 -13.24
C VAL A 122 11.80 -5.17 -12.01
N GLY A 123 11.38 -6.44 -12.06
CA GLY A 123 10.75 -7.12 -10.94
C GLY A 123 11.68 -7.29 -9.73
N SER A 124 12.94 -7.67 -9.94
CA SER A 124 13.93 -7.78 -8.86
C SER A 124 14.25 -6.43 -8.23
N THR A 125 14.37 -5.37 -9.04
CA THR A 125 14.59 -3.99 -8.57
C THR A 125 13.41 -3.51 -7.71
N MET A 126 12.17 -3.73 -8.15
CA MET A 126 10.98 -3.44 -7.33
C MET A 126 10.99 -4.17 -6.00
N ASN A 127 11.34 -5.46 -6.00
CA ASN A 127 11.43 -6.24 -4.77
C ASN A 127 12.55 -5.73 -3.86
N ALA A 128 13.71 -5.35 -4.40
CA ALA A 128 14.81 -4.81 -3.62
C ALA A 128 14.39 -3.53 -2.88
N PHE A 129 13.85 -2.55 -3.60
CA PHE A 129 13.30 -1.33 -2.96
C PHE A 129 12.15 -1.64 -2.00
N GLY A 130 11.31 -2.61 -2.35
CA GLY A 130 10.21 -3.05 -1.53
C GLY A 130 10.64 -3.62 -0.18
N ASN A 131 11.69 -4.45 -0.17
CA ASN A 131 12.26 -5.05 1.05
C ASN A 131 13.08 -4.03 1.84
N ILE A 132 13.83 -3.14 1.18
CA ILE A 132 14.52 -2.02 1.86
C ILE A 132 13.51 -1.17 2.61
N ALA A 133 12.39 -0.79 1.97
CA ALA A 133 11.32 -0.07 2.64
C ALA A 133 10.74 -0.87 3.82
N GLY A 134 10.70 -2.21 3.72
CA GLY A 134 10.28 -3.10 4.79
C GLY A 134 11.24 -3.20 5.97
N ILE A 135 12.53 -2.96 5.75
CA ILE A 135 13.53 -2.86 6.82
C ILE A 135 13.50 -1.46 7.46
N VAL A 136 13.44 -0.42 6.64
CA VAL A 136 13.49 0.98 7.11
C VAL A 136 12.23 1.36 7.89
N THR A 137 11.05 0.91 7.45
CA THR A 137 9.78 1.33 8.06
C THR A 137 9.68 0.95 9.55
N PRO A 138 9.89 -0.31 9.98
CA PRO A 138 9.82 -0.66 11.38
C PRO A 138 10.88 0.04 12.25
N ILE A 139 12.09 0.28 11.70
CA ILE A 139 13.17 0.99 12.40
C ILE A 139 12.77 2.44 12.66
N VAL A 140 12.31 3.17 11.63
CA VAL A 140 11.86 4.55 11.77
C VAL A 140 10.70 4.64 12.74
N ILE A 141 9.71 3.76 12.62
CA ILE A 141 8.55 3.74 13.51
C ILE A 141 8.99 3.47 14.96
N GLY A 142 9.87 2.49 15.18
CA GLY A 142 10.38 2.19 16.52
C GLY A 142 11.12 3.35 17.18
N TYR A 143 12.01 4.02 16.44
CA TYR A 143 12.68 5.22 16.97
C TYR A 143 11.69 6.36 17.24
N THR A 144 10.71 6.59 16.36
CA THR A 144 9.73 7.64 16.56
C THR A 144 8.87 7.39 17.80
N VAL A 145 8.34 6.16 17.95
CA VAL A 145 7.50 5.80 19.11
C VAL A 145 8.32 5.86 20.41
N GLN A 146 9.57 5.40 20.39
CA GLN A 146 10.45 5.47 21.57
C GLN A 146 10.77 6.93 21.97
N ALA A 147 10.92 7.84 21.00
CA ALA A 147 11.26 9.24 21.26
C ALA A 147 10.06 10.10 21.66
N THR A 148 8.87 9.87 21.08
CA THR A 148 7.69 10.71 21.30
C THR A 148 6.67 10.09 22.25
N GLY A 149 6.71 8.78 22.47
CA GLY A 149 5.67 8.04 23.18
C GLY A 149 4.34 7.97 22.44
N SER A 150 4.25 8.48 21.21
CA SER A 150 3.03 8.49 20.38
C SER A 150 3.26 7.86 19.01
N PHE A 151 2.23 7.16 18.53
CA PHE A 151 2.19 6.55 17.21
C PHE A 151 1.78 7.54 16.11
N ASP A 152 1.42 8.79 16.43
CA ASP A 152 0.95 9.76 15.43
C ASP A 152 2.00 10.02 14.35
N VAL A 153 3.27 10.15 14.74
CA VAL A 153 4.38 10.36 13.80
C VAL A 153 4.54 9.16 12.86
N ALA A 154 4.34 7.94 13.36
CA ALA A 154 4.37 6.73 12.55
C ALA A 154 3.21 6.68 11.54
N LEU A 155 2.00 7.10 11.95
CA LEU A 155 0.83 7.16 11.08
C LEU A 155 1.01 8.20 9.95
N TRP A 156 1.53 9.39 10.28
CA TRP A 156 1.87 10.42 9.30
C TRP A 156 2.98 9.98 8.35
N PHE A 157 3.97 9.25 8.84
CA PHE A 157 5.03 8.66 8.01
C PHE A 157 4.45 7.69 6.96
N VAL A 158 3.54 6.81 7.37
CA VAL A 158 2.88 5.88 6.42
C VAL A 158 1.97 6.62 5.45
N ALA A 159 1.24 7.64 5.91
CA ALA A 159 0.40 8.48 5.04
C ALA A 159 1.24 9.23 3.98
N ALA A 160 2.40 9.77 4.36
CA ALA A 160 3.31 10.44 3.43
C ALA A 160 3.81 9.51 2.32
N HIS A 161 4.04 8.22 2.62
CA HIS A 161 4.37 7.23 1.59
C HIS A 161 3.21 6.96 0.62
N GLY A 162 1.96 7.00 1.12
CA GLY A 162 0.76 6.94 0.28
C GLY A 162 0.66 8.13 -0.68
N ALA A 163 0.88 9.34 -0.15
CA ALA A 163 0.91 10.57 -0.95
C ALA A 163 2.03 10.57 -1.99
N LEU A 164 3.24 10.15 -1.63
CA LEU A 164 4.36 10.04 -2.58
C LEU A 164 4.05 9.03 -3.70
N ALA A 165 3.38 7.93 -3.38
CA ALA A 165 2.95 6.96 -4.38
C ALA A 165 1.88 7.53 -5.33
N LEU A 166 0.97 8.37 -4.83
CA LEU A 166 0.02 9.12 -5.67
C LEU A 166 0.73 10.08 -6.63
N VAL A 167 1.72 10.83 -6.13
CA VAL A 167 2.54 11.73 -6.96
C VAL A 167 3.29 10.92 -8.02
N GLY A 168 3.89 9.79 -7.67
CA GLY A 168 4.55 8.90 -8.62
C GLY A 168 3.62 8.39 -9.71
N LEU A 169 2.37 8.03 -9.37
CA LEU A 169 1.35 7.61 -10.35
C LEU A 169 0.88 8.76 -11.25
N ALA A 170 0.83 9.99 -10.72
CA ALA A 170 0.49 11.19 -11.49
C ALA A 170 1.59 11.58 -12.48
N VAL A 171 2.87 11.52 -12.05
CA VAL A 171 4.05 11.82 -12.88
C VAL A 171 4.30 10.75 -13.93
N MET A 172 3.95 9.49 -13.65
CA MET A 172 4.10 8.39 -14.61
C MET A 172 3.39 8.73 -15.93
N GLY A 173 4.08 8.59 -17.06
CA GLY A 173 3.49 8.84 -18.38
C GLY A 173 2.49 7.76 -18.81
N THR A 174 2.19 7.70 -20.10
CA THR A 174 1.41 6.59 -20.67
C THR A 174 2.17 5.28 -20.51
N ILE A 175 1.48 4.25 -20.01
CA ILE A 175 2.02 2.89 -19.93
C ILE A 175 2.14 2.36 -21.35
N LYS A 176 3.37 2.33 -21.87
CA LYS A 176 3.74 1.73 -23.14
C LYS A 176 4.99 0.89 -22.92
N ARG A 177 4.96 -0.37 -23.36
CA ARG A 177 6.11 -1.25 -23.26
C ARG A 177 7.34 -0.60 -23.91
N ILE A 178 8.43 -0.51 -23.15
CA ILE A 178 9.70 0.00 -23.65
C ILE A 178 10.25 -1.01 -24.66
N ARG A 179 10.58 -0.56 -25.87
CA ARG A 179 11.31 -1.36 -26.85
C ARG A 179 12.79 -1.03 -26.71
N LEU A 180 13.62 -2.04 -26.50
CA LEU A 180 15.06 -1.91 -26.61
C LEU A 180 15.39 -2.09 -28.09
N ASP A 181 15.99 -1.09 -28.73
CA ASP A 181 16.56 -1.27 -30.05
C ASP A 181 17.71 -2.27 -29.95
N GLU A 182 17.73 -3.27 -30.86
CA GLU A 182 18.85 -4.21 -30.93
C GLU A 182 20.15 -3.44 -31.23
N PRO A 183 21.26 -3.74 -30.53
CA PRO A 183 22.55 -3.20 -30.92
C PRO A 183 22.86 -3.69 -32.33
N ARG A 184 23.08 -2.76 -33.27
CA ARG A 184 23.63 -3.08 -34.60
C ARG A 184 25.03 -3.64 -34.51
#